data_AF-A0A533W9P8-F1
#
_entry.id   AF-A0A533W9P8-F1
#
_cell.length_a   1.000
_cell.length_b   1.000
_cell.length_c   1.000
_cell.angle_alpha   90.00
_cell.angle_beta   90.00
_cell.angle_gamma   90.00
#
_symmetry.space_group_name_H-M   'P 1'
#
loop_
_entity.id
_entity.type
_entity.pdbx_description
1 polymer ?
#
loop_
_entity_poly.entity_id
_entity_poly.type
_entity_poly.pdbx_seq_one_letter_code
_entity_poly.pdbx_strand_id
1 'polypeptide(L)'
;MLATSGSPSIEGIRKLSVADIAITADLAYELRDRFREHVHLDPYCLPDPFGDKDDYTYFVVLDRDNLNRVVAMFANKKDSLPQLPWSAILGERLAKVSISKQDALALKRELMPKETNNFYPYRRNGIIVGYVMFAFQICGLR
;
A
#
# COMPACT_ATOMS: atom_id res chain seq x y z
N MET A 1 -15.75 17.99 0.81
CA MET A 1 -14.28 18.07 0.70
C MET A 1 -13.69 17.70 2.04
N LEU A 2 -12.84 16.69 2.11
CA LEU A 2 -11.95 16.44 3.25
C LEU A 2 -10.72 15.72 2.70
N ALA A 3 -9.82 16.51 2.11
CA ALA A 3 -8.44 16.10 1.96
C ALA A 3 -7.83 16.24 3.35
N THR A 4 -7.69 15.13 4.08
CA THR A 4 -6.82 15.08 5.24
C THR A 4 -5.39 15.22 4.74
N SER A 5 -4.87 16.44 4.77
CA SER A 5 -3.49 16.77 4.48
C SER A 5 -2.59 16.16 5.56
N GLY A 6 -2.00 15.02 5.23
CA GLY A 6 -0.91 14.40 5.98
C GLY A 6 -0.36 13.21 5.18
N SER A 7 0.83 13.36 4.62
CA SER A 7 1.62 12.23 4.15
C SER A 7 2.41 11.66 5.34
N PRO A 8 2.70 10.35 5.35
CA PRO A 8 3.57 9.78 6.36
C PRO A 8 4.97 10.40 6.25
N SER A 9 5.58 10.74 7.38
CA SER A 9 6.97 11.20 7.40
C SER A 9 7.91 10.05 7.74
N ILE A 10 9.11 10.05 7.15
CA ILE A 10 10.13 9.02 7.42
C ILE A 10 10.51 9.01 8.91
N GLU A 11 10.63 10.20 9.53
CA GLU A 11 10.92 10.31 10.96
C GLU A 11 9.76 9.75 11.82
N GLY A 12 8.51 9.99 11.41
CA GLY A 12 7.33 9.46 12.09
C GLY A 12 7.25 7.94 12.01
N ILE A 13 7.56 7.35 10.84
CA ILE A 13 7.61 5.90 10.64
C ILE A 13 8.68 5.26 11.54
N ARG A 14 9.87 5.88 11.65
CA ARG A 14 10.95 5.38 12.52
C ARG A 14 10.60 5.35 14.01
N LYS A 15 9.63 6.18 14.42
CA LYS A 15 9.18 6.30 15.80
C LYS A 15 7.99 5.40 16.13
N LEU A 16 7.50 4.60 15.17
CA LEU A 16 6.40 3.66 15.42
C LEU A 16 6.81 2.62 16.45
N SER A 17 5.93 2.41 17.41
CA SER A 17 6.08 1.37 18.43
C SER A 17 5.74 -0.02 17.88
N VAL A 18 6.06 -1.06 18.64
CA VAL A 18 5.63 -2.43 18.32
C VAL A 18 4.10 -2.54 18.27
N ALA A 19 3.39 -1.80 19.12
CA ALA A 19 1.92 -1.76 19.09
C ALA A 19 1.40 -1.11 17.80
N ASP A 20 2.05 -0.04 17.31
CA ASP A 20 1.70 0.56 16.03
C ASP A 20 1.91 -0.41 14.86
N ILE A 21 2.99 -1.20 14.91
CA ILE A 21 3.31 -2.22 13.92
C ILE A 21 2.27 -3.36 13.93
N ALA A 22 1.82 -3.78 15.11
CA ALA A 22 0.75 -4.78 15.22
C ALA A 22 -0.57 -4.26 14.62
N ILE A 23 -0.93 -3.01 14.94
CA ILE A 23 -2.11 -2.35 14.38
C ILE A 23 -2.03 -2.27 12.85
N THR A 24 -0.89 -1.89 12.28
CA THR A 24 -0.75 -1.84 10.82
C THR A 24 -0.84 -3.21 10.18
N ALA A 25 -0.31 -4.26 10.82
CA ALA A 25 -0.43 -5.63 10.33
C ALA A 25 -1.89 -6.09 10.31
N ASP A 26 -2.64 -5.90 11.40
CA ASP A 26 -4.05 -6.28 11.50
C ASP A 26 -4.90 -5.54 10.46
N LEU A 27 -4.73 -4.21 10.36
CA LEU A 27 -5.40 -3.40 9.34
C LEU A 27 -5.04 -3.85 7.91
N ALA A 28 -3.81 -4.30 7.68
CA ALA A 28 -3.36 -4.76 6.38
C ALA A 28 -3.99 -6.12 6.00
N TYR A 29 -4.19 -7.01 6.97
CA TYR A 29 -4.94 -8.25 6.75
C TYR A 29 -6.40 -7.96 6.37
N GLU A 30 -7.08 -7.12 7.14
CA GLU A 30 -8.46 -6.72 6.85
C GLU A 30 -8.59 -6.01 5.50
N LEU A 31 -7.64 -5.14 5.16
CA LEU A 31 -7.60 -4.47 3.86
C LEU A 31 -7.41 -5.48 2.73
N ARG A 32 -6.50 -6.44 2.88
CA ARG A 32 -6.25 -7.47 1.87
C ARG A 32 -7.51 -8.30 1.59
N ASP A 33 -8.22 -8.69 2.64
CA ASP A 33 -9.39 -9.55 2.51
C ASP A 33 -10.54 -8.80 1.81
N ARG A 34 -10.84 -7.56 2.23
CA ARG A 34 -11.79 -6.68 1.50
C ARG A 34 -11.36 -6.40 0.06
N PHE A 35 -10.07 -6.19 -0.17
CA PHE A 35 -9.55 -5.90 -1.50
C PHE A 35 -9.76 -7.07 -2.47
N ARG A 36 -9.56 -8.31 -2.00
CA ARG A 36 -9.74 -9.54 -2.79
C ARG A 36 -11.18 -9.80 -3.23
N GLU A 37 -12.17 -9.21 -2.58
CA GLU A 37 -13.57 -9.27 -3.03
C GLU A 37 -13.77 -8.51 -4.36
N HIS A 38 -12.86 -7.59 -4.69
CA HIS A 38 -12.98 -6.74 -5.87
C HIS A 38 -11.94 -7.06 -6.95
N VAL A 39 -10.83 -7.70 -6.62
CA VAL A 39 -9.74 -8.01 -7.57
C VAL A 39 -9.20 -9.41 -7.36
N HIS A 40 -8.59 -9.97 -8.40
CA HIS A 40 -7.78 -11.17 -8.22
C HIS A 40 -6.38 -10.75 -7.77
N LEU A 41 -5.98 -11.12 -6.54
CA LEU A 41 -4.64 -10.89 -6.01
C LEU A 41 -3.79 -12.14 -6.25
N ASP A 42 -2.72 -12.03 -7.04
CA ASP A 42 -1.82 -13.15 -7.32
C ASP A 42 -1.14 -13.61 -6.01
N PRO A 43 -0.87 -14.92 -5.82
CA PRO A 43 -0.34 -15.46 -4.55
C PRO A 43 1.18 -15.29 -4.40
N TYR A 44 1.85 -14.69 -5.39
CA TYR A 44 3.29 -14.47 -5.42
C TYR A 44 3.59 -12.98 -5.61
N CYS A 45 4.77 -12.57 -5.18
CA CYS A 45 5.25 -11.20 -5.40
C CYS A 45 6.12 -11.13 -6.66
N LEU A 46 6.17 -9.93 -7.26
CA LEU A 46 7.05 -9.61 -8.39
C LEU A 46 8.07 -8.52 -8.01
N PRO A 47 9.09 -8.28 -8.85
CA PRO A 47 10.01 -7.17 -8.66
C PRO A 47 9.31 -5.84 -8.41
N ASP A 48 9.92 -5.01 -7.56
CA ASP A 48 9.32 -3.75 -7.15
C ASP A 48 8.99 -2.86 -8.36
N PRO A 49 7.82 -2.20 -8.37
CA PRO A 49 7.35 -1.38 -9.49
C PRO A 49 8.04 0.01 -9.52
N PHE A 50 9.35 0.09 -9.26
CA PHE A 50 10.15 1.32 -9.21
C PHE A 50 11.28 1.36 -10.26
N GLY A 51 11.12 0.67 -11.40
CA GLY A 51 12.09 0.70 -12.51
C GLY A 51 12.27 2.10 -13.10
N ASP A 52 13.18 2.31 -14.06
CA ASP A 52 13.53 3.66 -14.55
C ASP A 52 12.34 4.45 -15.11
N LYS A 53 11.43 3.76 -15.80
CA LYS A 53 10.21 4.36 -16.36
C LYS A 53 9.20 4.69 -15.26
N ASP A 54 8.45 5.77 -15.45
CA ASP A 54 7.35 6.13 -14.55
C ASP A 54 6.01 5.64 -15.12
N ASP A 55 5.85 4.31 -15.16
CA ASP A 55 4.68 3.64 -15.76
C ASP A 55 3.48 3.54 -14.79
N TYR A 56 3.66 4.00 -13.54
CA TYR A 56 2.71 3.79 -12.44
C TYR A 56 2.28 5.09 -11.77
N THR A 57 1.07 5.08 -11.22
CA THR A 57 0.64 6.04 -10.20
C THR A 57 0.75 5.37 -8.83
N TYR A 58 1.23 6.11 -7.84
CA TYR A 58 1.48 5.57 -6.50
C TYR A 58 0.55 6.20 -5.48
N PHE A 59 0.08 5.38 -4.54
CA PHE A 59 -0.60 5.87 -3.37
C PHE A 59 -0.34 4.93 -2.19
N VAL A 60 -0.52 5.46 -1.00
CA VAL A 60 -0.48 4.69 0.25
C VAL A 60 -1.85 4.69 0.90
N VAL A 61 -2.10 3.63 1.65
CA VAL A 61 -3.23 3.51 2.56
C VAL A 61 -2.71 3.68 3.98
N LEU A 62 -3.30 4.62 4.71
CA LEU A 62 -2.90 5.02 6.05
C LEU A 62 -4.04 4.74 7.04
N ASP A 63 -3.69 4.47 8.29
CA ASP A 63 -4.63 4.53 9.42
C ASP A 63 -4.98 5.99 9.73
N ARG A 64 -6.26 6.33 9.80
CA ARG A 64 -6.70 7.69 10.16
C ARG A 64 -6.38 8.05 11.60
N ASP A 65 -6.24 7.06 12.48
CA ASP A 65 -5.89 7.30 13.88
C ASP A 65 -4.43 7.74 14.04
N ASN A 66 -3.56 7.38 13.08
CA ASN A 66 -2.16 7.80 13.03
C ASN A 66 -1.64 7.71 11.58
N LEU A 67 -1.48 8.86 10.91
CA LEU A 67 -1.09 8.91 9.50
C LEU A 67 0.34 8.40 9.20
N ASN A 68 1.17 8.12 10.21
CA ASN A 68 2.45 7.45 10.01
C ASN A 68 2.32 5.92 9.94
N ARG A 69 1.19 5.35 10.35
CA ARG A 69 0.87 3.93 10.21
C ARG A 69 0.47 3.63 8.77
N VAL A 70 1.47 3.33 7.95
CA VAL A 70 1.27 2.87 6.57
C VAL A 70 0.77 1.43 6.59
N VAL A 71 -0.43 1.20 6.06
CA VAL A 71 -1.10 -0.11 6.01
C VAL A 71 -0.80 -0.84 4.70
N ALA A 72 -0.76 -0.11 3.59
CA ALA A 72 -0.41 -0.65 2.28
C ALA A 72 0.14 0.42 1.34
N MET A 73 0.85 -0.02 0.32
CA MET A 73 1.35 0.79 -0.78
C MET A 73 0.91 0.18 -2.10
N PHE A 74 0.42 1.02 -3.02
CA PHE A 74 -0.07 0.61 -4.31
C PHE A 74 0.70 1.30 -5.43
N ALA A 75 0.91 0.56 -6.52
CA ALA A 75 1.41 1.05 -7.79
C ALA A 75 0.45 0.62 -8.90
N ASN A 76 -0.34 1.54 -9.43
CA ASN A 76 -1.34 1.26 -10.47
C ASN A 76 -0.77 1.64 -11.82
N LYS A 77 -0.91 0.76 -12.82
CA LYS A 77 -0.47 1.10 -14.18
C LYS A 77 -1.26 2.31 -14.68
N LYS A 78 -0.55 3.28 -15.26
CA LYS A 78 -1.16 4.54 -15.76
C LYS A 78 -2.17 4.29 -16.88
N ASP A 79 -1.94 3.29 -17.71
CA ASP A 79 -2.81 2.91 -18.84
C ASP A 79 -4.07 2.14 -18.41
N SER A 80 -4.12 1.65 -17.17
CA SER A 80 -5.11 0.68 -16.70
C SER A 80 -5.58 1.01 -15.29
N LEU A 81 -5.91 2.28 -15.02
CA LEU A 81 -6.38 2.72 -13.70
C LEU A 81 -7.68 1.99 -13.32
N PRO A 82 -7.66 1.12 -12.30
CA PRO A 82 -8.83 0.33 -11.98
C PRO A 82 -9.87 1.21 -11.29
N GLN A 83 -11.10 1.17 -11.79
CA GLN A 83 -12.27 1.77 -11.15
C GLN A 83 -12.70 0.88 -9.99
N LEU A 84 -12.10 1.09 -8.82
CA LEU A 84 -12.37 0.33 -7.60
C LEU A 84 -13.28 1.12 -6.66
N PRO A 85 -14.21 0.47 -5.94
CA PRO A 85 -15.04 1.11 -4.93
C PRO A 85 -14.20 1.40 -3.67
N TRP A 86 -13.25 2.32 -3.76
CA TRP A 86 -12.28 2.61 -2.70
C TRP A 86 -12.94 2.99 -1.38
N SER A 87 -14.10 3.66 -1.38
CA SER A 87 -14.84 3.93 -0.15
C SER A 87 -15.25 2.66 0.59
N ALA A 88 -15.72 1.64 -0.12
CA ALA A 88 -16.08 0.34 0.45
C ALA A 88 -14.83 -0.44 0.91
N ILE A 89 -13.77 -0.44 0.08
CA ILE A 89 -12.52 -1.14 0.40
C ILE A 89 -11.84 -0.56 1.64
N LEU A 90 -11.78 0.77 1.74
CA LEU A 90 -11.07 1.47 2.81
C LEU A 90 -11.92 1.55 4.09
N GLY A 91 -13.25 1.66 3.97
CA GLY A 91 -14.13 1.92 5.09
C GLY A 91 -13.84 3.28 5.75
N GLU A 92 -14.23 3.42 7.02
CA GLU A 92 -14.08 4.69 7.74
C GLU A 92 -12.68 4.91 8.31
N ARG A 93 -11.95 3.84 8.63
CA ARG A 93 -10.67 3.89 9.35
C ARG A 93 -9.46 4.17 8.45
N LEU A 94 -9.56 3.86 7.16
CA LEU A 94 -8.43 3.98 6.24
C LEU A 94 -8.54 5.23 5.36
N ALA A 95 -7.39 5.83 5.08
CA ALA A 95 -7.26 6.96 4.16
C ALA A 95 -6.34 6.60 3.00
N LYS A 96 -6.71 7.01 1.79
CA LYS A 96 -5.89 6.87 0.59
C LYS A 96 -5.22 8.20 0.27
N VAL A 97 -3.89 8.19 0.16
CA VAL A 97 -3.08 9.38 -0.12
C VAL A 97 -2.20 9.12 -1.33
N SER A 98 -2.40 9.89 -2.39
CA SER A 98 -1.52 9.85 -3.57
C SER A 98 -0.14 10.43 -3.23
N ILE A 99 0.91 9.79 -3.72
CA ILE A 99 2.30 10.20 -3.47
C ILE A 99 3.14 10.13 -4.74
N SER A 100 4.27 10.82 -4.76
CA SER A 100 5.20 10.71 -5.89
C SER A 100 5.91 9.34 -5.89
N LYS A 101 6.49 8.97 -7.04
CA LYS A 101 7.35 7.77 -7.16
C LYS A 101 8.54 7.83 -6.20
N GLN A 102 9.14 9.01 -6.04
CA GLN A 102 10.30 9.20 -5.16
C GLN A 102 9.92 9.00 -3.70
N ASP A 103 8.77 9.54 -3.27
CA ASP A 103 8.25 9.35 -1.92
C ASP A 103 7.85 7.89 -1.67
N ALA A 104 7.22 7.24 -2.65
CA ALA A 104 6.87 5.83 -2.57
C ALA A 104 8.11 4.94 -2.40
N LEU A 105 9.17 5.21 -3.17
CA LEU A 105 10.44 4.49 -3.05
C LEU A 105 11.11 4.74 -1.69
N ALA A 106 11.13 5.99 -1.21
CA ALA A 106 11.70 6.34 0.08
C ALA A 106 10.94 5.65 1.23
N LEU A 107 9.60 5.67 1.18
CA LEU A 107 8.74 4.97 2.14
C LEU A 107 8.96 3.46 2.10
N LYS A 108 9.06 2.87 0.90
CA LYS A 108 9.32 1.44 0.76
C LYS A 108 10.64 1.05 1.42
N ARG A 109 11.70 1.84 1.21
CA ARG A 109 13.02 1.58 1.80
C ARG A 109 13.01 1.68 3.31
N GLU A 110 12.20 2.56 3.88
CA GLU A 110 12.07 2.67 5.33
C GLU A 110 11.27 1.50 5.92
N LEU A 111 10.13 1.18 5.32
CA LEU A 111 9.27 0.08 5.77
C LEU A 111 9.92 -1.29 5.58
N MET A 112 10.70 -1.46 4.52
CA MET A 112 11.30 -2.71 4.10
C MET A 112 12.72 -2.46 3.54
N PRO A 113 13.74 -2.34 4.42
CA PRO A 113 15.09 -1.90 4.05
C PRO A 113 15.87 -2.88 3.18
N LYS A 114 15.35 -4.09 2.93
CA LYS A 114 15.95 -5.09 2.04
C LYS A 114 15.27 -5.06 0.66
N GLU A 115 16.03 -5.34 -0.40
CA GLU A 115 15.47 -5.64 -1.72
C GLU A 115 14.69 -6.95 -1.67
N THR A 116 13.44 -6.81 -1.26
CA THR A 116 12.49 -7.88 -1.06
C THR A 116 11.35 -7.58 -2.02
N ASN A 117 11.19 -8.47 -3.01
CA ASN A 117 10.10 -8.42 -3.97
C ASN A 117 8.80 -8.68 -3.21
N ASN A 118 8.13 -7.63 -2.76
CA ASN A 118 6.98 -7.72 -1.83
C ASN A 118 5.68 -7.22 -2.42
N PHE A 119 5.69 -6.85 -3.70
CA PHE A 119 4.54 -6.35 -4.41
C PHE A 119 3.77 -7.51 -5.04
N TYR A 120 2.56 -7.75 -4.55
CA TYR A 120 1.61 -8.67 -5.15
C TYR A 120 0.95 -8.02 -6.38
N PRO A 121 1.03 -8.65 -7.56
CA PRO A 121 0.20 -8.24 -8.69
C PRO A 121 -1.27 -8.41 -8.36
N TYR A 122 -2.09 -7.48 -8.81
CA TYR A 122 -3.53 -7.66 -8.79
C TYR A 122 -4.16 -7.39 -10.16
N ARG A 123 -5.23 -8.13 -10.44
CA ARG A 123 -5.86 -8.20 -11.74
C ARG A 123 -7.33 -7.82 -11.70
N ARG A 124 -7.77 -7.22 -12.80
CA ARG A 124 -9.18 -7.03 -13.14
C ARG A 124 -9.38 -7.64 -14.53
N ASN A 125 -10.41 -8.48 -14.68
CA ASN A 125 -10.73 -9.13 -15.96
C ASN A 125 -9.51 -9.84 -16.60
N GLY A 126 -8.70 -10.51 -15.79
CA GLY A 126 -7.49 -11.25 -16.23
C GLY A 126 -6.24 -10.40 -16.46
N ILE A 127 -6.35 -9.07 -16.51
CA ILE A 127 -5.24 -8.14 -16.81
C ILE A 127 -4.64 -7.62 -15.52
N ILE A 128 -3.30 -7.62 -15.41
CA ILE A 128 -2.59 -6.95 -14.30
C ILE A 128 -2.78 -5.44 -14.44
N VAL A 129 -3.51 -4.86 -13.49
CA VAL A 129 -3.82 -3.42 -13.43
C VAL A 129 -2.95 -2.68 -12.42
N GLY A 130 -2.27 -3.40 -11.54
CA GLY A 130 -1.31 -2.81 -10.61
C GLY A 130 -0.71 -3.82 -9.65
N TYR A 131 -0.03 -3.28 -8.64
CA TYR A 131 0.64 -4.01 -7.60
C TYR A 131 0.34 -3.42 -6.23
N VAL A 132 0.40 -4.26 -5.20
CA VAL A 132 0.20 -3.85 -3.81
C VAL A 132 1.20 -4.53 -2.87
N MET A 133 1.73 -3.75 -1.94
CA MET A 133 2.53 -4.19 -0.80
C MET A 133 1.74 -3.90 0.49
N PHE A 134 1.75 -4.81 1.44
CA PHE A 134 1.01 -4.75 2.70
C PHE A 134 1.95 -4.69 3.91
N ALA A 135 1.54 -3.99 4.96
CA ALA A 135 2.34 -3.81 6.17
C ALA A 135 2.56 -5.12 6.97
N PHE A 136 1.67 -6.10 6.90
CA PHE A 136 1.88 -7.39 7.57
C PHE A 136 3.17 -8.10 7.12
N GLN A 137 3.65 -7.79 5.90
CA GLN A 137 4.89 -8.35 5.36
C GLN A 137 6.13 -7.85 6.12
N ILE A 138 6.03 -6.73 6.85
CA ILE A 138 7.13 -6.14 7.65
C ILE A 138 7.45 -7.03 8.85
N CYS A 139 6.43 -7.67 9.43
CA CYS A 139 6.57 -8.44 10.67
C CYS A 139 7.07 -9.88 10.45
N GLY A 140 7.22 -10.33 9.20
CA GLY A 140 7.47 -11.75 8.91
C GLY A 140 6.36 -12.68 9.40
N LEU A 141 5.18 -12.14 9.73
CA LEU A 141 3.97 -12.89 10.06
C LEU A 141 3.45 -13.52 8.77
N ARG A 142 3.95 -14.72 8.48
CA ARG A 142 3.49 -15.57 7.39
C ARG A 142 2.29 -16.38 7.85
#